data_AF-A0AA91TPH8-F1
#
_entry.id   AF-A0AA91TPH8-F1
#
_cell.length_a   1.000
_cell.length_b   1.000
_cell.length_c   1.000
_cell.angle_alpha   90.00
_cell.angle_beta   90.00
_cell.angle_gamma   90.00
#
_symmetry.space_group_name_H-M   'P 1'
#
loop_
_entity.id
_entity.type
_entity.pdbx_description
1 polymer ?
#
loop_
_entity_poly.entity_id
_entity_poly.type
_entity_poly.pdbx_seq_one_letter_code
_entity_poly.pdbx_strand_id
1 'polypeptide(L)'
;MRLTAIRGYAGFASEEEVAILMNRMLEILTKRPESTPYNYQEYEILRSAFLLPYLLEIYPYDCFKKFNEQLEKQYDAMPDVFIGMFTCNDKGEHIQLVPPAVVQKRIAAFQRG
;
A
#
# COMPACT_ATOMS: atom_id res chain seq x y z
N MET A 1 8.34 1.94 -2.44
CA MET A 1 7.80 3.32 -2.55
C MET A 1 7.86 3.96 -1.18
N ARG A 2 8.35 5.19 -1.08
CA ARG A 2 8.55 5.86 0.22
C ARG A 2 7.34 6.76 0.55
N LEU A 3 6.14 6.18 0.62
CA LEU A 3 4.91 6.92 0.99
C LEU A 3 4.90 7.41 2.45
N THR A 4 5.74 6.82 3.30
CA THR A 4 6.01 7.35 4.64
C THR A 4 6.53 8.78 4.64
N ALA A 5 7.32 9.17 3.63
CA ALA A 5 7.77 10.55 3.47
C ALA A 5 6.64 11.50 3.05
N ILE A 6 5.70 11.03 2.23
CA ILE A 6 4.51 11.81 1.83
C ILE A 6 3.64 12.12 3.05
N ARG A 7 3.47 11.16 3.97
CA ARG A 7 2.74 11.38 5.23
C ARG A 7 3.30 12.55 6.04
N GLY A 8 4.62 12.64 6.16
CA GLY A 8 5.27 13.79 6.81
C GLY A 8 5.16 15.08 6.01
N TYR A 9 5.36 15.00 4.69
CA TYR A 9 5.35 16.15 3.79
C TYR A 9 3.97 16.82 3.70
N ALA A 10 2.89 16.04 3.69
CA ALA A 10 1.52 16.55 3.65
C ALA A 10 1.16 17.46 4.84
N GLY A 11 1.86 17.31 5.98
CA GLY A 11 1.70 18.21 7.13
C GLY A 11 2.23 19.63 6.93
N PHE A 12 3.04 19.86 5.88
CA PHE A 12 3.70 21.14 5.62
C PHE A 12 3.48 21.68 4.20
N ALA A 13 2.87 20.91 3.32
CA ALA A 13 2.73 21.23 1.90
C ALA A 13 1.25 21.33 1.48
N SER A 14 1.01 22.15 0.46
CA SER A 14 -0.29 22.28 -0.19
C SER A 14 -0.68 21.02 -0.96
N GLU A 15 -1.96 20.87 -1.26
CA GLU A 15 -2.44 19.79 -2.14
C GLU A 15 -1.73 19.79 -3.49
N GLU A 16 -1.51 20.97 -4.10
CA GLU A 16 -0.85 21.08 -5.41
C GLU A 16 0.57 20.51 -5.39
N GLU A 17 1.35 20.84 -4.36
CA GLU A 17 2.71 20.33 -4.18
C GLU A 17 2.72 18.81 -3.93
N VAL A 18 1.81 18.32 -3.09
CA VAL A 18 1.67 16.88 -2.82
C VAL A 18 1.22 16.14 -4.09
N ALA A 19 0.31 16.71 -4.87
CA ALA A 19 -0.24 16.11 -6.08
C ALA A 19 0.83 15.86 -7.13
N ILE A 20 1.82 16.76 -7.28
CA ILE A 20 2.95 16.55 -8.21
C ILE A 20 3.68 15.24 -7.89
N LEU A 21 3.97 15.00 -6.62
CA LEU A 21 4.62 13.76 -6.18
C LEU A 21 3.69 12.56 -6.32
N MET A 22 2.45 12.70 -5.85
CA MET A 22 1.47 11.62 -5.87
C MET A 22 1.13 11.15 -7.28
N ASN A 23 1.07 12.04 -8.26
CA ASN A 23 0.85 11.68 -9.67
C ASN A 23 2.00 10.81 -10.22
N ARG A 24 3.26 11.17 -9.92
CA ARG A 24 4.41 10.34 -10.28
C ARG A 24 4.37 8.97 -9.58
N MET A 25 3.97 8.96 -8.31
CA MET A 25 3.82 7.70 -7.57
C MET A 25 2.70 6.83 -8.14
N LEU A 26 1.60 7.42 -8.60
CA LEU A 26 0.49 6.73 -9.24
C LEU A 26 0.92 6.07 -10.56
N GLU A 27 1.72 6.76 -11.38
CA GLU A 27 2.29 6.17 -12.60
C GLU A 27 3.16 4.93 -12.30
N ILE A 28 3.97 5.02 -11.24
CA ILE A 28 4.82 3.91 -10.78
C ILE A 28 3.96 2.76 -10.25
N LEU A 29 2.95 3.05 -9.42
CA LEU A 29 2.04 2.06 -8.86
C LEU A 29 1.32 1.32 -9.99
N THR A 30 0.81 2.04 -10.98
CA THR A 30 0.09 1.47 -12.14
C THR A 30 0.92 0.40 -12.87
N LYS A 31 2.22 0.66 -13.06
CA LYS A 31 3.15 -0.26 -13.76
C LYS A 31 3.80 -1.29 -12.84
N ARG A 32 3.63 -1.19 -11.51
CA ARG A 32 4.28 -2.08 -10.53
C ARG A 32 4.04 -3.57 -10.83
N PRO A 33 2.82 -4.03 -11.18
CA PRO A 33 2.57 -5.45 -11.46
C PRO A 33 3.41 -6.02 -12.62
N GLU A 34 3.86 -5.19 -13.56
CA GLU A 34 4.66 -5.63 -14.73
C GLU A 34 6.08 -6.08 -14.32
N SER A 35 6.64 -5.47 -13.27
CA SER A 35 8.02 -5.70 -12.83
C SER A 35 8.11 -6.43 -11.48
N THR A 36 7.07 -6.33 -10.65
CA THR A 36 6.98 -6.98 -9.35
C THR A 36 5.53 -7.42 -9.15
N PRO A 37 5.14 -8.57 -9.72
CA PRO A 37 3.80 -9.10 -9.54
C PRO A 37 3.55 -9.41 -8.06
N TYR A 38 2.32 -9.17 -7.61
CA TYR A 38 1.87 -9.43 -6.23
C TYR A 38 2.77 -8.78 -5.17
N ASN A 39 3.03 -7.48 -5.29
CA ASN A 39 3.86 -6.72 -4.35
C ASN A 39 3.15 -6.49 -3.00
N TYR A 40 2.75 -7.58 -2.36
CA TYR A 40 1.83 -7.62 -1.24
C TYR A 40 2.38 -6.89 -0.02
N GLN A 41 3.67 -7.04 0.27
CA GLN A 41 4.29 -6.38 1.42
C GLN A 41 4.15 -4.86 1.34
N GLU A 42 4.37 -4.31 0.15
CA GLU A 42 4.18 -2.88 -0.09
C GLU A 42 2.71 -2.51 0.04
N TYR A 43 1.80 -3.25 -0.59
CA TYR A 43 0.38 -2.91 -0.54
C TYR A 43 -0.22 -2.99 0.87
N GLU A 44 0.14 -4.00 1.68
CA GLU A 44 -0.31 -4.12 3.07
C GLU A 44 0.12 -2.91 3.92
N ILE A 45 1.35 -2.42 3.71
CA ILE A 45 1.84 -1.20 4.38
C ILE A 45 1.06 0.02 3.91
N LEU A 46 0.82 0.17 2.61
CA LEU A 46 0.10 1.32 2.07
C LEU A 46 -1.35 1.39 2.55
N ARG A 47 -2.02 0.24 2.61
CA ARG A 47 -3.41 0.11 3.09
C ARG A 47 -3.56 0.15 4.60
N SER A 48 -2.46 0.02 5.35
CA SER A 48 -2.49 0.03 6.81
C SER A 48 -2.96 1.37 7.39
N ALA A 49 -3.47 1.35 8.63
CA ALA A 49 -3.92 2.55 9.33
C ALA A 49 -2.85 3.66 9.40
N PHE A 50 -1.58 3.29 9.30
CA PHE A 50 -0.46 4.23 9.32
C PHE A 50 -0.39 5.16 8.10
N LEU A 51 -0.86 4.73 6.92
CA LEU A 51 -0.59 5.42 5.64
C LEU A 51 -1.85 5.94 4.94
N LEU A 52 -2.38 5.25 3.93
CA LEU A 52 -3.44 5.78 3.08
C LEU A 52 -4.72 6.14 3.85
N PRO A 53 -5.23 5.28 4.75
CA PRO A 53 -6.33 5.64 5.64
C PRO A 53 -6.09 6.96 6.39
N TYR A 54 -4.92 7.11 7.03
CA TYR A 54 -4.55 8.35 7.72
C TYR A 54 -4.51 9.55 6.76
N LEU A 55 -3.90 9.38 5.58
CA LEU A 55 -3.78 10.45 4.59
C LEU A 55 -5.15 10.90 4.08
N LEU A 56 -6.06 9.96 3.79
CA LEU A 56 -7.41 10.25 3.33
C LEU A 56 -8.27 10.93 4.39
N GLU A 57 -8.09 10.57 5.66
CA GLU A 57 -8.82 11.14 6.79
C GLU A 57 -8.36 12.57 7.10
N ILE A 58 -7.05 12.80 7.16
CA ILE A 58 -6.48 14.08 7.58
C ILE A 58 -6.37 15.08 6.42
N TYR A 59 -6.13 14.58 5.20
CA TYR A 59 -5.93 15.39 4.00
C TYR A 59 -6.89 14.92 2.90
N PRO A 60 -8.06 15.56 2.74
CA PRO A 60 -9.07 15.12 1.78
C PRO A 60 -8.71 15.44 0.30
N TYR A 61 -7.41 15.39 -0.03
CA TYR A 61 -6.82 15.67 -1.32
C TYR A 61 -7.22 14.60 -2.35
N ASP A 62 -7.56 15.05 -3.56
CA ASP A 62 -8.02 14.15 -4.62
C ASP A 62 -6.90 13.23 -5.13
N CYS A 63 -5.64 13.66 -5.02
CA CYS A 63 -4.50 12.83 -5.39
C CYS A 63 -4.38 11.57 -4.50
N PHE A 64 -4.75 11.64 -3.22
CA PHE A 64 -4.77 10.47 -2.33
C PHE A 64 -5.91 9.52 -2.67
N LYS A 65 -7.10 10.05 -2.99
CA LYS A 65 -8.26 9.22 -3.42
C LYS A 65 -7.93 8.42 -4.68
N LYS A 66 -7.42 9.09 -5.71
CA LYS A 66 -7.01 8.44 -6.98
C LYS A 66 -5.93 7.38 -6.77
N PHE A 67 -4.95 7.67 -5.92
CA PHE A 67 -3.93 6.69 -5.58
C PHE A 67 -4.52 5.48 -4.83
N ASN A 68 -5.43 5.72 -3.89
CA ASN A 68 -6.10 4.66 -3.13
C ASN A 68 -6.95 3.77 -4.04
N GLU A 69 -7.72 4.33 -4.95
CA GLU A 69 -8.51 3.56 -5.92
C GLU A 69 -7.64 2.61 -6.76
N GLN A 70 -6.50 3.10 -7.26
CA GLN A 70 -5.57 2.26 -8.01
C GLN A 70 -4.92 1.19 -7.12
N LEU A 71 -4.60 1.52 -5.86
CA LEU A 71 -4.02 0.60 -4.89
C LEU A 71 -4.99 -0.55 -4.56
N GLU A 72 -6.23 -0.23 -4.19
CA GLU A 72 -7.26 -1.23 -3.89
C GLU A 72 -7.52 -2.12 -5.10
N LYS A 73 -7.65 -1.55 -6.31
CA LYS A 73 -7.81 -2.31 -7.54
C LYS A 73 -6.69 -3.34 -7.76
N GLN A 74 -5.44 -2.95 -7.49
CA GLN A 74 -4.30 -3.87 -7.65
C GLN A 74 -4.22 -4.89 -6.51
N TYR A 75 -4.61 -4.50 -5.30
CA TYR A 75 -4.65 -5.40 -4.15
C TYR A 75 -5.70 -6.49 -4.32
N ASP A 76 -6.92 -6.11 -4.71
CA ASP A 76 -8.05 -7.02 -4.94
C ASP A 76 -7.82 -7.95 -6.14
N ALA A 77 -6.93 -7.58 -7.06
CA ALA A 77 -6.51 -8.43 -8.16
C ALA A 77 -5.43 -9.45 -7.77
N MET A 78 -4.84 -9.36 -6.57
CA MET A 78 -3.85 -10.35 -6.12
C MET A 78 -4.54 -11.66 -5.73
N PRO A 79 -3.87 -12.82 -5.91
CA PRO A 79 -4.34 -14.06 -5.34
C PRO A 79 -4.47 -13.96 -3.81
N ASP A 80 -5.53 -14.55 -3.24
CA ASP A 80 -5.82 -14.57 -1.80
C ASP A 80 -4.65 -15.02 -0.93
N VAL A 81 -3.76 -15.85 -1.50
CA VAL A 81 -2.55 -16.33 -0.85
C VAL A 81 -1.64 -15.20 -0.38
N PHE A 82 -1.71 -14.02 -1.02
CA PHE A 82 -0.91 -12.81 -0.79
C PHE A 82 -1.63 -11.73 0.03
N ILE A 83 -2.87 -11.97 0.45
CA ILE A 83 -3.74 -10.97 1.09
C ILE A 83 -3.85 -11.22 2.61
N GLY A 84 -3.88 -10.15 3.39
CA GLY A 84 -4.19 -10.16 4.82
C GLY A 84 -3.15 -10.87 5.70
N MET A 85 -1.87 -10.83 5.33
CA MET A 85 -0.82 -11.54 6.09
C MET A 85 -0.39 -10.77 7.34
N PHE A 86 -0.30 -9.46 7.20
CA PHE A 86 0.11 -8.53 8.24
C PHE A 86 -0.46 -7.15 7.93
N THR A 87 -0.39 -6.26 8.91
CA THR A 87 -0.71 -4.84 8.72
C THR A 87 0.21 -3.98 9.59
N CYS A 88 0.01 -2.67 9.58
CA CYS A 88 0.61 -1.75 10.54
C CYS A 88 -0.48 -1.03 11.33
N ASN A 89 -0.24 -0.77 12.62
CA ASN A 89 -1.12 0.11 13.39
C ASN A 89 -0.92 1.59 13.03
N ASP A 90 -1.65 2.47 13.70
CA ASP A 90 -1.58 3.93 13.58
C ASP A 90 -0.19 4.54 13.88
N LYS A 91 0.70 3.80 14.55
CA LYS A 91 2.10 4.18 14.80
C LYS A 91 3.08 3.63 13.78
N GLY A 92 2.61 2.79 12.85
CA GLY A 92 3.46 2.12 11.86
C GLY A 92 4.13 0.86 12.40
N GLU A 93 3.73 0.38 13.58
CA GLU A 93 4.25 -0.85 14.16
C GLU A 93 3.63 -2.04 13.42
N HIS A 94 4.47 -3.03 13.11
CA HIS A 94 4.05 -4.23 12.38
C HIS A 94 3.17 -5.13 13.25
N ILE A 95 2.02 -5.52 12.72
CA ILE A 95 1.08 -6.46 13.33
C ILE A 95 0.96 -7.68 12.42
N GLN A 96 1.43 -8.83 12.90
CA GLN A 96 1.27 -10.10 12.20
C GLN A 96 -0.17 -10.62 12.36
N LEU A 97 -0.89 -10.81 11.25
CA LEU A 97 -2.27 -11.32 11.26
C LEU A 97 -2.31 -12.85 11.08
N VAL A 98 -1.39 -13.38 10.28
CA VAL A 98 -1.25 -14.82 10.03
C VAL A 98 0.14 -15.29 10.45
N PRO A 99 0.30 -16.40 11.18
CA PRO A 99 1.63 -16.87 11.59
C PRO A 99 2.60 -17.03 10.42
N PRO A 100 3.89 -16.64 10.55
CA PRO A 100 4.85 -16.67 9.44
C PRO A 100 5.01 -18.04 8.78
N ALA A 101 4.98 -19.13 9.57
CA ALA A 101 5.06 -20.49 9.04
C ALA A 101 3.88 -20.86 8.13
N VAL A 102 2.68 -20.33 8.44
CA VAL A 102 1.47 -20.54 7.63
C VAL A 102 1.57 -19.73 6.32
N VAL A 103 2.03 -18.48 6.41
CA VAL A 103 2.29 -17.62 5.24
C VAL A 103 3.29 -18.28 4.29
N GLN A 104 4.43 -18.76 4.82
CA GLN A 104 5.44 -19.45 4.02
C GLN A 104 4.89 -20.70 3.33
N LYS A 105 4.10 -21.51 4.04
CA LYS A 105 3.47 -22.70 3.48
C LYS A 105 2.49 -22.36 2.35
N ARG A 106 1.69 -21.29 2.52
CA ARG A 106 0.74 -20.77 1.53
C ARG A 106 1.45 -20.32 0.26
N ILE A 107 2.45 -19.44 0.38
CA ILE A 107 3.23 -18.94 -0.77
C ILE A 107 3.95 -20.09 -1.48
N ALA A 108 4.59 -20.99 -0.74
CA ALA A 108 5.29 -22.14 -1.31
C ALA A 108 4.34 -23.13 -2.02
N ALA A 109 3.09 -23.23 -1.59
CA ALA A 109 2.08 -24.03 -2.29
C ALA A 109 1.66 -23.36 -3.60
N PHE A 110 1.44 -22.03 -3.60
CA PHE A 110 1.10 -21.27 -4.79
C PHE A 110 2.21 -21.31 -5.86
N GLN A 111 3.48 -21.28 -5.46
CA GLN A 111 4.62 -21.36 -6.39
C GLN A 111 4.83 -22.75 -7.01
N ARG A 112 4.21 -23.80 -6.45
CA ARG A 112 4.33 -25.19 -6.92
C ARG A 112 3.15 -25.63 -7.80
N GLY A 113 2.06 -24.88 -7.79
CA GLY A 113 0.91 -25.06 -8.68
C GLY A 113 1.12 -24.32 -9.99
#